data_AF-A0A7S1YCJ9-F1
#
_entry.id   AF-A0A7S1YCJ9-F1
#
_cell.length_a   1.000
_cell.length_b   1.000
_cell.length_c   1.000
_cell.angle_alpha   90.00
_cell.angle_beta   90.00
_cell.angle_gamma   90.00
#
_symmetry.space_group_name_H-M   'P 1'
#
loop_
_entity.id
_entity.type
_entity.pdbx_description
1 polymer ?
#
loop_
_entity_poly.entity_id
_entity_poly.type
_entity_poly.pdbx_seq_one_letter_code
_entity_poly.pdbx_strand_id
1 'polypeptide(L)'
;MIILKLKRPALMCFHPGQYAFLKIKEIESQWHPFSIASGPQSEFLEFYIEVFDQGSWTRKLWGMLDGDGDRENSNKTVWVEVMGPYGTPLANVQDFSHVVSIGSGTGVVPMLSMLKQHVRHILRLEPSEYFRDLRQLQRDVYRLEVARQPRKGSLAQKLSSCWRKDSKEKASVTETLRHQVKRRLRSSITALKTQPVGTYDHTVTSREIKDATKKVTRLYYGVVALVVMPILGILLVGMHLSWCTLPFDKAEWMENALAICTCIFYGLFGVVATCFWDGNDLPAYMDFCFSVVGAFSCWYWFEKNLFGSFSTFDMMTYLMLTGYMTMRCWYEVVKPRHHSFRTEMLRSGINTVDKMEFVWVTRSAKLVSEIMPDINRIYDTLVEKWGEAHAARVLDIKVFVTDKDADAVRRLRESMENTNLYKNGHYTFGRPDLLKVIEDHTLDCSTKLRNSYTLLAFCGSPQLSHEIHRMKISNDISAAITGNKNHQMEYVSESYGGYKSQSGKKTEPQNVGDATNEEASVMTETTASPWRRTKRYDSTVSADDWQDEADEETKSMLEEGDIDPRLFEI
;
A
#
# COMPACT_ATOMS: atom_id res chain seq x y z
N MET A 1 3.16 -31.53 -12.42
CA MET A 1 2.22 -30.40 -12.29
C MET A 1 0.97 -30.80 -13.03
N ILE A 2 -0.22 -30.62 -12.47
CA ILE A 2 -1.48 -30.80 -13.20
C ILE A 2 -1.92 -29.42 -13.68
N ILE A 3 -2.14 -29.27 -14.99
CA ILE A 3 -2.78 -28.09 -15.55
C ILE A 3 -4.20 -28.49 -15.87
N LEU A 4 -5.14 -28.05 -15.02
CA LEU A 4 -6.55 -28.34 -15.19
C LEU A 4 -7.22 -27.15 -15.86
N LYS A 5 -7.82 -27.38 -17.04
CA LYS A 5 -8.52 -26.36 -17.82
C LYS A 5 -10.00 -26.69 -17.88
N LEU A 6 -10.81 -25.89 -17.20
CA LEU A 6 -12.26 -26.06 -17.11
C LEU A 6 -12.95 -24.99 -17.94
N LYS A 7 -14.06 -25.33 -18.61
CA LYS A 7 -14.91 -24.32 -19.25
C LYS A 7 -15.48 -23.39 -18.17
N ARG A 8 -15.38 -22.08 -18.36
CA ARG A 8 -15.86 -21.11 -17.37
C ARG A 8 -17.40 -21.12 -17.33
N PRO A 9 -18.02 -21.25 -16.13
CA PRO A 9 -19.46 -21.03 -16.00
C PRO A 9 -19.83 -19.60 -16.43
N ALA A 10 -20.96 -19.43 -17.13
CA ALA A 10 -21.34 -18.15 -17.73
C ALA A 10 -21.45 -17.02 -16.69
N LEU A 11 -22.01 -17.34 -15.51
CA LEU A 11 -22.25 -16.41 -14.41
C LEU A 11 -21.02 -16.21 -13.49
N MET A 12 -19.93 -16.94 -13.70
CA MET A 12 -18.75 -16.83 -12.84
C MET A 12 -17.86 -15.67 -13.29
N CYS A 13 -18.00 -14.54 -12.60
CA CYS A 13 -17.14 -13.36 -12.72
C CYS A 13 -16.12 -13.34 -11.60
N PHE A 14 -14.83 -13.22 -11.92
CA PHE A 14 -13.74 -13.16 -10.94
C PHE A 14 -12.72 -12.09 -11.29
N HIS A 15 -11.90 -11.69 -10.32
CA HIS A 15 -10.76 -10.80 -10.48
C HIS A 15 -9.46 -11.59 -10.39
N PRO A 16 -8.36 -11.12 -11.01
CA PRO A 16 -7.11 -11.85 -10.96
C PRO A 16 -6.59 -11.92 -9.54
N GLY A 17 -5.94 -13.03 -9.23
CA GLY A 17 -5.47 -13.33 -7.88
C GLY A 17 -6.48 -14.11 -7.04
N GLN A 18 -7.77 -14.08 -7.38
CA GLN A 18 -8.78 -14.86 -6.66
C GLN A 18 -8.61 -16.37 -6.86
N TYR A 19 -9.17 -17.13 -5.93
CA TYR A 19 -9.15 -18.59 -5.93
C TYR A 19 -10.57 -19.16 -5.97
N ALA A 20 -10.69 -20.45 -6.28
CA ALA A 20 -11.95 -21.19 -6.20
C ALA A 20 -11.71 -22.51 -5.46
N PHE A 21 -12.77 -23.07 -4.89
CA PHE A 21 -12.75 -24.43 -4.39
C PHE A 21 -13.13 -25.39 -5.50
N LEU A 22 -12.35 -26.46 -5.63
CA LEU A 22 -12.60 -27.56 -6.54
C LEU A 22 -13.00 -28.80 -5.76
N LYS A 23 -13.96 -29.55 -6.30
CA LYS A 23 -14.38 -30.85 -5.76
C LYS A 23 -14.57 -31.83 -6.91
N ILE A 24 -14.05 -33.04 -6.73
CA ILE A 24 -14.10 -34.14 -7.71
C ILE A 24 -14.57 -35.37 -6.95
N LYS A 25 -15.85 -35.75 -7.15
CA LYS A 25 -16.54 -36.78 -6.36
C LYS A 25 -15.88 -38.15 -6.47
N GLU A 26 -15.26 -38.43 -7.61
CA GLU A 26 -14.52 -39.66 -7.92
C GLU A 26 -13.26 -39.83 -7.06
N ILE A 27 -12.73 -38.73 -6.49
CA ILE A 27 -11.55 -38.75 -5.63
C ILE A 27 -11.97 -38.69 -4.16
N GLU A 28 -12.65 -37.61 -3.78
CA GLU A 28 -13.26 -37.43 -2.47
C GLU A 28 -14.26 -36.27 -2.49
N SER A 29 -15.22 -36.28 -1.57
CA SER A 29 -16.28 -35.26 -1.51
C SER A 29 -15.89 -33.97 -0.78
N GLN A 30 -14.59 -33.71 -0.59
CA GLN A 30 -14.09 -32.50 0.07
C GLN A 30 -13.79 -31.39 -0.95
N TRP A 31 -13.86 -30.14 -0.48
CA TRP A 31 -13.57 -28.95 -1.26
C TRP A 31 -12.11 -28.52 -1.05
N HIS A 32 -11.37 -28.31 -2.15
CA HIS A 32 -9.95 -27.96 -2.11
C HIS A 32 -9.70 -26.59 -2.77
N PRO A 33 -9.08 -25.63 -2.07
CA PRO A 33 -8.85 -24.29 -2.62
C PRO A 33 -7.68 -24.26 -3.60
N PHE A 34 -7.89 -23.67 -4.78
CA PHE A 34 -6.86 -23.42 -5.78
C PHE A 34 -7.02 -22.05 -6.43
N SER A 35 -5.91 -21.30 -6.53
CA SER A 35 -5.87 -20.02 -7.24
C SER A 35 -6.22 -20.18 -8.71
N ILE A 36 -7.05 -19.27 -9.24
CA ILE A 36 -7.39 -19.25 -10.65
C ILE A 36 -6.21 -18.62 -11.40
N ALA A 37 -5.58 -19.38 -12.28
CA ALA A 37 -4.40 -18.97 -13.04
C ALA A 37 -4.75 -18.22 -14.33
N SER A 38 -5.95 -18.41 -14.87
CA SER A 38 -6.40 -17.72 -16.08
C SER A 38 -6.79 -16.28 -15.78
N GLY A 39 -6.78 -15.44 -16.82
CA GLY A 39 -7.27 -14.07 -16.70
C GLY A 39 -8.81 -14.02 -16.62
N PRO A 40 -9.41 -13.01 -15.96
CA PRO A 40 -10.87 -12.85 -15.83
C PRO A 40 -11.68 -12.92 -17.12
N GLN A 41 -11.09 -12.49 -18.25
CA GLN A 41 -11.74 -12.48 -19.56
C GLN A 41 -11.47 -13.75 -20.39
N SER A 42 -10.88 -14.78 -19.77
CA SER A 42 -10.70 -16.10 -20.38
C SER A 42 -12.02 -16.86 -20.40
N GLU A 43 -12.27 -17.61 -21.48
CA GLU A 43 -13.39 -18.55 -21.59
C GLU A 43 -13.20 -19.80 -20.73
N PHE A 44 -11.97 -20.03 -20.27
CA PHE A 44 -11.61 -21.17 -19.44
C PHE A 44 -11.02 -20.73 -18.10
N LEU A 45 -11.37 -21.47 -17.05
CA LEU A 45 -10.69 -21.44 -15.75
C LEU A 45 -9.49 -22.37 -15.84
N GLU A 46 -8.31 -21.85 -15.55
CA GLU A 46 -7.07 -22.63 -15.53
C GLU A 46 -6.57 -22.74 -14.10
N PHE A 47 -6.23 -23.95 -13.65
CA PHE A 47 -5.67 -24.23 -12.34
C PHE A 47 -4.35 -24.97 -12.49
N TYR A 48 -3.30 -24.48 -11.84
CA TYR A 48 -1.97 -25.07 -11.87
C TYR A 48 -1.74 -25.72 -10.50
N ILE A 49 -1.92 -27.03 -10.46
CA ILE A 49 -2.00 -27.80 -9.22
C ILE A 49 -0.71 -28.61 -9.05
N GLU A 50 0.07 -28.25 -8.03
CA GLU A 50 1.24 -29.03 -7.62
C GLU A 50 0.81 -30.37 -7.01
N VAL A 51 1.51 -31.42 -7.41
CA VAL A 51 1.24 -32.78 -6.94
C VAL A 51 2.08 -33.03 -5.70
N PHE A 52 1.42 -33.28 -4.57
CA PHE A 52 2.05 -33.49 -3.27
C PHE A 52 2.22 -34.99 -2.96
N ASP A 53 2.68 -35.30 -1.74
CA ASP A 53 3.08 -36.63 -1.27
C ASP A 53 1.98 -37.70 -1.41
N GLN A 54 2.39 -38.96 -1.21
CA GLN A 54 1.50 -40.13 -1.29
C GLN A 54 0.32 -39.99 -0.33
N GLY A 55 -0.90 -40.23 -0.86
CA GLY A 55 -2.16 -40.08 -0.12
C GLY A 55 -2.83 -38.70 -0.24
N SER A 56 -2.15 -37.68 -0.77
CA SER A 56 -2.76 -36.36 -1.01
C SER A 56 -3.84 -36.39 -2.10
N TRP A 57 -4.83 -35.51 -2.00
CA TRP A 57 -5.86 -35.32 -3.02
C TRP A 57 -5.26 -35.08 -4.41
N THR A 58 -4.22 -34.23 -4.50
CA THR A 58 -3.57 -33.90 -5.78
C THR A 58 -2.83 -35.09 -6.38
N ARG A 59 -2.31 -36.02 -5.56
CA ARG A 59 -1.72 -37.28 -6.03
C ARG A 59 -2.77 -38.23 -6.60
N LYS A 60 -3.92 -38.34 -5.94
CA LYS A 60 -5.07 -39.14 -6.44
C LYS A 60 -5.59 -38.55 -7.75
N LEU A 61 -5.72 -37.22 -7.83
CA LEU A 61 -6.08 -36.52 -9.07
C LEU A 61 -5.10 -36.84 -10.19
N TRP A 62 -3.80 -36.76 -9.92
CA TRP A 62 -2.81 -37.17 -10.92
C TRP A 62 -3.00 -38.62 -11.34
N GLY A 63 -3.13 -39.56 -10.39
CA GLY A 63 -3.28 -40.99 -10.71
C GLY A 63 -4.52 -41.27 -11.55
N MET A 64 -5.62 -40.55 -11.30
CA MET A 64 -6.85 -40.64 -12.08
C MET A 64 -6.66 -40.11 -13.51
N LEU A 65 -5.86 -39.06 -13.69
CA LEU A 65 -5.57 -38.47 -15.01
C LEU A 65 -4.48 -39.22 -15.79
N ASP A 66 -3.49 -39.79 -15.10
CA ASP A 66 -2.29 -40.44 -15.67
C ASP A 66 -2.44 -41.97 -15.77
N GLY A 67 -3.54 -42.53 -15.27
CA GLY A 67 -3.76 -43.96 -15.00
C GLY A 67 -3.84 -44.90 -16.20
N ASP A 68 -3.53 -44.47 -17.44
CA ASP A 68 -3.50 -45.37 -18.61
C ASP A 68 -2.18 -45.38 -19.40
N GLY A 69 -1.11 -44.69 -18.96
CA GLY A 69 0.23 -44.83 -19.56
C GLY A 69 0.39 -44.37 -21.02
N ASP A 70 -0.71 -44.16 -21.75
CA ASP A 70 -0.75 -43.61 -23.09
C ASP A 70 -1.05 -42.10 -23.03
N ARG A 71 0.02 -41.31 -23.19
CA ARG A 71 -0.06 -39.85 -23.38
C ARG A 71 -0.93 -39.44 -24.57
N GLU A 72 -1.29 -40.38 -25.45
CA GLU A 72 -2.10 -40.16 -26.65
C GLU A 72 -3.62 -40.14 -26.34
N ASN A 73 -4.06 -40.56 -25.15
CA ASN A 73 -5.47 -40.68 -24.80
C ASN A 73 -5.92 -39.73 -23.66
N SER A 74 -5.28 -38.56 -23.53
CA SER A 74 -5.49 -37.59 -22.44
C SER A 74 -6.84 -36.84 -22.46
N ASN A 75 -7.88 -37.42 -23.06
CA ASN A 75 -9.21 -36.83 -23.21
C ASN A 75 -10.23 -37.49 -22.24
N LYS A 76 -9.79 -37.88 -21.04
CA LYS A 76 -10.74 -38.25 -19.98
C LYS A 76 -11.46 -36.99 -19.49
N THR A 77 -12.76 -36.92 -19.76
CA THR A 77 -13.65 -35.93 -19.16
C THR A 77 -13.83 -36.28 -17.68
N VAL A 78 -13.55 -35.31 -16.81
CA VAL A 78 -13.70 -35.42 -15.36
C VAL A 78 -14.70 -34.38 -14.91
N TRP A 79 -15.68 -34.79 -14.12
CA TRP A 79 -16.64 -33.87 -13.53
C TRP A 79 -16.01 -33.13 -12.35
N VAL A 80 -15.92 -31.81 -12.47
CA VAL A 80 -15.35 -30.94 -11.43
C VAL A 80 -16.41 -29.94 -11.00
N GLU A 81 -16.80 -30.02 -9.74
CA GLU A 81 -17.61 -28.99 -9.10
C GLU A 81 -16.70 -27.81 -8.72
N VAL A 82 -17.10 -26.60 -9.09
CA VAL A 82 -16.35 -25.37 -8.82
C VAL A 82 -17.21 -24.44 -7.96
N MET A 83 -16.67 -23.98 -6.85
CA MET A 83 -17.32 -23.02 -5.95
C MET A 83 -16.43 -21.78 -5.81
N GLY A 84 -16.99 -20.61 -6.08
CA GLY A 84 -16.28 -19.33 -5.99
C GLY A 84 -16.82 -18.28 -6.96
N PRO A 85 -16.05 -17.19 -7.19
CA PRO A 85 -14.69 -16.96 -6.70
C PRO A 85 -14.61 -16.54 -5.22
N TYR A 86 -13.45 -16.78 -4.61
CA TYR A 86 -13.11 -16.39 -3.25
C TYR A 86 -11.78 -15.62 -3.20
N GLY A 87 -11.56 -14.95 -2.07
CA GLY A 87 -10.41 -14.08 -1.85
C GLY A 87 -10.71 -12.63 -2.22
N THR A 88 -10.04 -11.71 -1.53
CA THR A 88 -9.97 -10.33 -1.98
C THR A 88 -9.12 -10.27 -3.23
N PRO A 89 -9.49 -9.52 -4.29
CA PRO A 89 -8.55 -9.22 -5.36
C PRO A 89 -7.26 -8.69 -4.73
N LEU A 90 -6.10 -9.22 -5.12
CA LEU A 90 -4.78 -8.84 -4.58
C LEU A 90 -4.56 -7.31 -4.58
N ALA A 91 -5.24 -6.58 -5.45
CA ALA A 91 -5.83 -5.27 -5.19
C ALA A 91 -6.81 -4.97 -6.34
N ASN A 92 -7.50 -3.82 -6.31
CA ASN A 92 -8.01 -3.23 -7.54
C ASN A 92 -6.79 -2.70 -8.33
N VAL A 93 -6.14 -3.58 -9.09
CA VAL A 93 -4.85 -3.33 -9.76
C VAL A 93 -4.88 -2.04 -10.60
N GLN A 94 -6.06 -1.67 -11.08
CA GLN A 94 -6.36 -0.47 -11.86
C GLN A 94 -6.15 0.85 -11.08
N ASP A 95 -6.12 0.82 -9.74
CA ASP A 95 -5.85 2.00 -8.91
C ASP A 95 -4.36 2.40 -8.92
N PHE A 96 -3.49 1.54 -9.47
CA PHE A 96 -2.04 1.68 -9.40
C PHE A 96 -1.45 1.95 -10.78
N SER A 97 -0.52 2.91 -10.83
CA SER A 97 0.26 3.17 -12.05
C SER A 97 1.20 2.02 -12.36
N HIS A 98 1.75 1.36 -11.34
CA HIS A 98 2.79 0.34 -11.48
C HIS A 98 2.46 -0.83 -10.57
N VAL A 99 2.89 -2.03 -10.95
CA VAL A 99 2.67 -3.24 -10.15
C VAL A 99 3.97 -4.02 -10.09
N VAL A 100 4.39 -4.38 -8.88
CA VAL A 100 5.45 -5.34 -8.62
C VAL A 100 4.79 -6.58 -8.02
N SER A 101 4.67 -7.64 -8.82
CA SER A 101 4.05 -8.89 -8.43
C SER A 101 5.13 -9.94 -8.14
N ILE A 102 5.23 -10.41 -6.90
CA ILE A 102 6.23 -11.37 -6.43
C ILE A 102 5.55 -12.69 -6.05
N GLY A 103 5.84 -13.76 -6.80
CA GLY A 103 5.38 -15.11 -6.48
C GLY A 103 6.51 -15.99 -5.95
N SER A 104 6.27 -16.75 -4.88
CA SER A 104 7.20 -17.76 -4.37
C SER A 104 6.65 -19.18 -4.54
N GLY A 105 7.37 -20.04 -5.28
CA GLY A 105 6.94 -21.41 -5.57
C GLY A 105 5.63 -21.43 -6.36
N THR A 106 4.62 -22.14 -5.87
CA THR A 106 3.25 -22.15 -6.41
C THR A 106 2.48 -20.85 -6.18
N GLY A 107 2.97 -19.97 -5.29
CA GLY A 107 2.44 -18.60 -5.14
C GLY A 107 2.55 -17.75 -6.41
N VAL A 108 3.21 -18.24 -7.46
CA VAL A 108 3.22 -17.60 -8.79
C VAL A 108 1.85 -17.65 -9.49
N VAL A 109 0.99 -18.62 -9.16
CA VAL A 109 -0.28 -18.83 -9.86
C VAL A 109 -1.21 -17.60 -9.85
N PRO A 110 -1.49 -16.95 -8.70
CA PRO A 110 -2.26 -15.70 -8.70
C PRO A 110 -1.55 -14.56 -9.46
N MET A 111 -0.22 -14.49 -9.40
CA MET A 111 0.57 -13.50 -10.16
C MET A 111 0.47 -13.75 -11.67
N LEU A 112 0.38 -15.01 -12.10
CA LEU A 112 0.20 -15.40 -13.50
C LEU A 112 -1.16 -14.95 -14.04
N SER A 113 -2.20 -15.01 -13.21
CA SER A 113 -3.52 -14.45 -13.55
C SER A 113 -3.45 -12.93 -13.78
N MET A 114 -2.74 -12.20 -12.90
CA MET A 114 -2.50 -10.77 -13.08
C MET A 114 -1.71 -10.49 -14.37
N LEU A 115 -0.66 -11.27 -14.65
CA LEU A 115 0.15 -11.15 -15.86
C LEU A 115 -0.69 -11.35 -17.13
N LYS A 116 -1.48 -12.42 -17.18
CA LYS A 116 -2.38 -12.73 -18.31
C LYS A 116 -3.40 -11.61 -18.52
N GLN A 117 -3.97 -11.03 -17.45
CA GLN A 117 -4.88 -9.90 -17.58
C GLN A 117 -4.17 -8.65 -18.12
N HIS A 118 -3.02 -8.30 -17.54
CA HIS A 118 -2.23 -7.12 -17.93
C HIS A 118 -1.87 -7.17 -19.41
N VAL A 119 -1.25 -8.27 -19.86
CA VAL A 119 -0.84 -8.42 -21.26
C VAL A 119 -2.04 -8.41 -22.19
N ARG A 120 -3.14 -9.09 -21.84
CA ARG A 120 -4.37 -9.06 -22.67
C ARG A 120 -4.94 -7.66 -22.81
N HIS A 121 -4.86 -6.84 -21.75
CA HIS A 121 -5.30 -5.45 -21.80
C HIS A 121 -4.40 -4.61 -22.71
N ILE A 122 -3.08 -4.70 -22.51
CA ILE A 122 -2.08 -4.00 -23.32
C ILE A 122 -2.18 -4.37 -24.81
N LEU A 123 -2.38 -5.65 -25.12
CA LEU A 123 -2.51 -6.13 -26.50
C LEU A 123 -3.73 -5.58 -27.27
N ARG A 124 -4.70 -4.94 -26.59
CA ARG A 124 -5.84 -4.26 -27.21
C ARG A 124 -5.54 -2.81 -27.58
N LEU A 125 -4.44 -2.26 -27.10
CA LEU A 125 -4.05 -0.86 -27.28
C LEU A 125 -2.98 -0.73 -28.38
N GLU A 126 -2.90 0.44 -28.99
CA GLU A 126 -1.82 0.77 -29.92
C GLU A 126 -0.62 1.38 -29.15
N PRO A 127 0.62 0.89 -29.33
CA PRO A 127 1.76 1.31 -28.52
C PRO A 127 2.05 2.82 -28.57
N SER A 128 2.05 3.40 -29.76
CA SER A 128 2.40 4.81 -29.98
C SER A 128 1.40 5.77 -29.35
N GLU A 129 0.11 5.46 -29.51
CA GLU A 129 -0.99 6.24 -28.93
C GLU A 129 -0.99 6.10 -27.41
N TYR A 130 -0.84 4.88 -26.90
CA TYR A 130 -0.77 4.60 -25.48
C TYR A 130 0.32 5.42 -24.78
N PHE A 131 1.55 5.43 -25.29
CA PHE A 131 2.62 6.22 -24.67
C PHE A 131 2.43 7.74 -24.83
N ARG A 132 1.76 8.19 -25.89
CA ARG A 132 1.41 9.61 -26.06
C ARG A 132 0.40 10.04 -24.99
N ASP A 133 -0.62 9.23 -24.80
CA ASP A 133 -1.72 9.50 -23.86
C ASP A 133 -1.21 9.43 -22.42
N LEU A 134 -0.36 8.45 -22.10
CA LEU A 134 0.29 8.33 -20.79
C LEU A 134 1.16 9.56 -20.46
N ARG A 135 1.93 10.09 -21.42
CA ARG A 135 2.67 11.35 -21.25
C ARG A 135 1.75 12.56 -21.12
N GLN A 136 0.57 12.55 -21.71
CA GLN A 136 -0.40 13.62 -21.56
C GLN A 136 -1.08 13.58 -20.19
N LEU A 137 -1.52 12.40 -19.76
CA LEU A 137 -2.06 12.15 -18.42
C LEU A 137 -1.08 12.63 -17.33
N GLN A 138 0.19 12.24 -17.42
CA GLN A 138 1.22 12.68 -16.46
C GLN A 138 1.39 14.21 -16.42
N ARG A 139 1.26 14.89 -17.56
CA ARG A 139 1.32 16.36 -17.62
C ARG A 139 0.09 17.01 -17.03
N ASP A 140 -1.08 16.42 -17.24
CA ASP A 140 -2.36 16.95 -16.76
C ASP A 140 -2.50 16.78 -15.26
N VAL A 141 -2.14 15.60 -14.74
CA VAL A 141 -2.04 15.35 -13.30
C VAL A 141 -1.04 16.32 -12.66
N TYR A 142 0.13 16.52 -13.27
CA TYR A 142 1.09 17.50 -12.76
C TYR A 142 0.53 18.93 -12.74
N ARG A 143 -0.19 19.36 -13.79
CA ARG A 143 -0.82 20.69 -13.83
C ARG A 143 -1.84 20.84 -12.70
N LEU A 144 -2.65 19.82 -12.46
CA LEU A 144 -3.61 19.79 -11.37
C LEU A 144 -2.92 19.80 -10.01
N GLU A 145 -1.85 19.05 -9.83
CA GLU A 145 -1.08 19.03 -8.59
C GLU A 145 -0.39 20.35 -8.32
N VAL A 146 0.18 21.02 -9.32
CA VAL A 146 0.75 22.36 -9.14
C VAL A 146 -0.32 23.39 -8.80
N ALA A 147 -1.51 23.27 -9.42
CA ALA A 147 -2.64 24.12 -9.09
C ALA A 147 -3.20 23.82 -7.68
N ARG A 148 -3.17 22.55 -7.25
CA ARG A 148 -3.66 22.06 -5.95
C ARG A 148 -2.64 22.15 -4.84
N GLN A 149 -1.34 22.20 -5.11
CA GLN A 149 -0.31 22.52 -4.12
C GLN A 149 -0.65 23.94 -3.65
N PRO A 150 -1.30 24.10 -2.49
CA PRO A 150 -1.67 25.42 -2.04
C PRO A 150 -0.36 26.20 -1.96
N ARG A 151 -0.36 27.46 -2.41
CA ARG A 151 0.78 28.38 -2.26
C ARG A 151 1.26 28.29 -0.80
N LYS A 152 2.28 27.45 -0.53
CA LYS A 152 2.82 27.10 0.79
C LYS A 152 3.61 28.28 1.34
N GLY A 153 2.90 29.39 1.55
CA GLY A 153 3.33 30.46 2.42
C GLY A 153 2.58 30.29 3.73
N SER A 154 3.31 30.18 4.83
CA SER A 154 2.67 30.27 6.15
C SER A 154 1.94 31.62 6.25
N LEU A 155 0.90 31.69 7.09
CA LEU A 155 0.22 32.94 7.40
C LEU A 155 1.22 34.05 7.79
N ALA A 156 2.24 33.70 8.58
CA ALA A 156 3.34 34.59 8.93
C ALA A 156 4.17 35.07 7.71
N GLN A 157 4.42 34.22 6.71
CA GLN A 157 5.10 34.62 5.47
C GLN A 157 4.23 35.55 4.61
N LYS A 158 2.90 35.38 4.61
CA LYS A 158 1.99 36.28 3.90
C LYS A 158 1.85 37.62 4.60
N LEU A 159 1.64 37.62 5.91
CA LEU A 159 1.58 38.83 6.74
C LEU A 159 2.88 39.63 6.63
N SER A 160 4.04 38.97 6.74
CA SER A 160 5.33 39.64 6.52
C SER A 160 5.51 40.11 5.09
N SER A 161 5.00 39.41 4.07
CA SER A 161 5.05 39.88 2.68
C SER A 161 4.15 41.10 2.41
N CYS A 162 3.01 41.21 3.10
CA CYS A 162 2.14 42.38 3.06
C CYS A 162 2.81 43.58 3.76
N TRP A 163 3.37 43.37 4.94
CA TRP A 163 4.12 44.40 5.68
C TRP A 163 5.40 44.84 4.96
N ARG A 164 6.05 43.93 4.21
CA ARG A 164 7.26 44.22 3.41
C ARG A 164 6.94 44.82 2.04
N LYS A 165 5.66 44.96 1.67
CA LYS A 165 5.22 45.58 0.42
C LYS A 165 5.22 47.10 0.49
N ASP A 166 5.20 47.68 1.69
CA ASP A 166 5.29 49.14 1.91
C ASP A 166 6.72 49.69 1.98
N SER A 167 7.76 48.87 1.86
CA SER A 167 9.16 49.35 1.87
C SER A 167 9.93 49.19 0.55
N LYS A 168 9.25 48.88 -0.55
CA LYS A 168 9.88 48.72 -1.89
C LYS A 168 9.45 49.80 -2.88
N GLU A 169 9.59 51.04 -2.48
CA GLU A 169 9.81 52.16 -3.38
C GLU A 169 11.25 52.66 -3.18
N LYS A 170 12.23 51.88 -3.69
CA LYS A 170 13.66 52.21 -3.93
C LYS A 170 14.48 50.91 -4.04
N ALA A 171 14.57 50.31 -5.23
CA ALA A 171 15.68 49.43 -5.62
C ALA A 171 15.57 49.05 -7.12
N SER A 172 15.77 50.03 -8.00
CA SER A 172 15.93 49.86 -9.45
C SER A 172 17.32 49.34 -9.86
N VAL A 173 17.80 48.26 -9.24
CA VAL A 173 19.18 47.74 -9.50
C VAL A 173 19.22 46.22 -9.78
N THR A 174 18.09 45.51 -9.72
CA THR A 174 18.09 44.04 -9.84
C THR A 174 17.86 43.49 -11.25
N GLU A 175 17.64 44.34 -12.24
CA GLU A 175 17.34 43.89 -13.61
C GLU A 175 18.60 43.72 -14.49
N THR A 176 19.64 44.52 -14.23
CA THR A 176 20.95 44.43 -14.90
C THR A 176 21.75 43.21 -14.46
N LEU A 177 21.64 42.78 -13.19
CA LEU A 177 22.35 41.60 -12.67
C LEU A 177 21.80 40.28 -13.24
N ARG A 178 20.48 40.21 -13.44
CA ARG A 178 19.79 39.02 -13.97
C ARG A 178 20.18 38.74 -15.42
N HIS A 179 20.48 39.79 -16.20
CA HIS A 179 20.94 39.67 -17.57
C HIS A 179 22.41 39.22 -17.69
N GLN A 180 23.27 39.59 -16.74
CA GLN A 180 24.67 39.14 -16.71
C GLN A 180 24.82 37.67 -16.28
N VAL A 181 24.01 37.21 -15.32
CA VAL A 181 24.03 35.80 -14.84
C VAL A 181 23.52 34.84 -15.93
N LYS A 182 22.48 35.23 -16.68
CA LYS A 182 21.93 34.42 -17.78
C LYS A 182 22.92 34.25 -18.95
N ARG A 183 23.83 35.22 -19.13
CA ARG A 183 24.90 35.17 -20.14
C ARG A 183 26.04 34.23 -19.73
N ARG A 184 26.45 34.24 -18.44
CA ARG A 184 27.47 33.31 -17.92
C ARG A 184 26.99 31.85 -17.87
N LEU A 185 25.73 31.60 -17.55
CA LEU A 185 25.18 30.23 -17.55
C LEU A 185 25.16 29.60 -18.95
N ARG A 186 24.90 30.38 -20.01
CA ARG A 186 24.92 29.86 -21.38
C ARG A 186 26.33 29.50 -21.87
N SER A 187 27.36 30.23 -21.48
CA SER A 187 28.75 29.88 -21.83
C SER A 187 29.26 28.65 -21.08
N SER A 188 28.82 28.41 -19.84
CA SER A 188 29.22 27.23 -19.07
C SER A 188 28.55 25.94 -19.55
N ILE A 189 27.30 26.02 -20.05
CA ILE A 189 26.57 24.85 -20.57
C ILE A 189 27.14 24.36 -21.92
N THR A 190 27.74 25.25 -22.72
CA THR A 190 28.42 24.85 -23.97
C THR A 190 29.80 24.21 -23.71
N ALA A 191 30.47 24.57 -22.61
CA ALA A 191 31.74 23.96 -22.20
C ALA A 191 31.58 22.54 -21.61
N LEU A 192 30.41 22.21 -21.06
CA LEU A 192 30.12 20.93 -20.39
C LEU A 192 29.72 19.76 -21.33
N LYS A 193 29.73 19.97 -22.65
CA LYS A 193 29.35 18.94 -23.64
C LYS A 193 30.52 18.11 -24.19
N THR A 194 31.75 18.28 -23.69
CA THR A 194 32.95 17.69 -24.30
C THR A 194 33.86 16.88 -23.37
N GLN A 195 33.38 16.34 -22.24
CA GLN A 195 34.19 15.39 -21.45
C GLN A 195 33.42 14.15 -20.97
N PRO A 196 34.09 12.97 -20.90
CA PRO A 196 33.44 11.70 -20.63
C PRO A 196 33.32 11.39 -19.12
N VAL A 197 32.46 10.40 -18.86
CA VAL A 197 32.01 9.83 -17.59
C VAL A 197 33.12 9.59 -16.56
N GLY A 198 32.92 10.10 -15.33
CA GLY A 198 33.68 9.68 -14.15
C GLY A 198 33.51 10.58 -12.92
N THR A 199 33.23 9.95 -11.78
CA THR A 199 33.21 10.48 -10.38
C THR A 199 32.08 11.43 -9.97
N TYR A 200 31.18 10.92 -9.11
CA TYR A 200 30.19 11.69 -8.36
C TYR A 200 30.87 12.59 -7.34
N ASP A 201 30.66 13.89 -7.46
CA ASP A 201 31.20 14.91 -6.56
C ASP A 201 30.23 15.15 -5.37
N HIS A 202 30.70 14.88 -4.16
CA HIS A 202 30.01 15.16 -2.90
C HIS A 202 30.18 16.65 -2.55
N THR A 203 29.43 17.53 -3.20
CA THR A 203 29.30 18.93 -2.76
C THR A 203 27.85 19.39 -2.78
N VAL A 204 26.98 18.67 -2.05
CA VAL A 204 25.66 19.22 -1.69
C VAL A 204 25.90 20.43 -0.79
N THR A 205 25.56 21.60 -1.31
CA THR A 205 25.73 22.90 -0.66
C THR A 205 25.21 22.87 0.77
N SER A 206 26.05 23.17 1.77
CA SER A 206 25.68 23.20 3.21
C SER A 206 24.39 23.98 3.52
N ARG A 207 24.00 24.93 2.66
CA ARG A 207 22.73 25.65 2.73
C ARG A 207 21.51 24.80 2.37
N GLU A 208 21.58 23.96 1.35
CA GLU A 208 20.48 23.07 0.95
C GLU A 208 20.25 21.98 1.98
N ILE A 209 21.33 21.44 2.56
CA ILE A 209 21.26 20.52 3.69
C ILE A 209 20.66 21.24 4.90
N LYS A 210 21.12 22.44 5.28
CA LYS A 210 20.56 23.20 6.41
C LYS A 210 19.07 23.54 6.22
N ASP A 211 18.66 23.93 5.02
CA ASP A 211 17.25 24.22 4.72
C ASP A 211 16.40 22.95 4.71
N ALA A 212 16.92 21.83 4.18
CA ALA A 212 16.27 20.53 4.26
C ALA A 212 16.17 20.02 5.71
N THR A 213 17.23 20.09 6.50
CA THR A 213 17.26 19.73 7.92
C THR A 213 16.32 20.61 8.74
N LYS A 214 16.22 21.91 8.44
CA LYS A 214 15.25 22.84 9.07
C LYS A 214 13.80 22.51 8.69
N LYS A 215 13.56 22.05 7.45
CA LYS A 215 12.24 21.58 6.99
C LYS A 215 11.86 20.25 7.64
N VAL A 216 12.80 19.32 7.77
CA VAL A 216 12.63 18.00 8.37
C VAL A 216 12.43 18.10 9.88
N THR A 217 13.23 18.89 10.58
CA THR A 217 13.03 19.17 12.02
C THR A 217 11.69 19.85 12.27
N ARG A 218 11.29 20.85 11.46
CA ARG A 218 9.95 21.45 11.54
C ARG A 218 8.84 20.44 11.30
N LEU A 219 9.02 19.47 10.40
CA LEU A 219 8.05 18.40 10.17
C LEU A 219 7.93 17.46 11.38
N TYR A 220 9.04 17.05 11.98
CA TYR A 220 9.06 16.18 13.16
C TYR A 220 8.46 16.86 14.40
N TYR A 221 8.89 18.08 14.72
CA TYR A 221 8.31 18.83 15.85
C TYR A 221 6.84 19.16 15.61
N GLY A 222 6.43 19.44 14.37
CA GLY A 222 5.02 19.68 14.02
C GLY A 222 4.14 18.44 14.20
N VAL A 223 4.61 17.25 13.79
CA VAL A 223 3.86 15.99 13.96
C VAL A 223 3.76 15.59 15.42
N VAL A 224 4.86 15.68 16.19
CA VAL A 224 4.84 15.36 17.63
C VAL A 224 3.94 16.34 18.39
N ALA A 225 4.02 17.64 18.09
CA ALA A 225 3.14 18.65 18.70
C ALA A 225 1.67 18.40 18.35
N LEU A 226 1.35 18.07 17.08
CA LEU A 226 -0.01 17.78 16.64
C LEU A 226 -0.64 16.56 17.33
N VAL A 227 0.15 15.56 17.74
CA VAL A 227 -0.34 14.38 18.47
C VAL A 227 -0.58 14.67 19.96
N VAL A 228 0.28 15.50 20.58
CA VAL A 228 0.17 15.83 22.01
C VAL A 228 -0.95 16.85 22.29
N MET A 229 -1.19 17.79 21.36
CA MET A 229 -2.18 18.86 21.53
C MET A 229 -3.61 18.37 21.80
N PRO A 230 -4.19 17.40 21.04
CA PRO A 230 -5.55 16.92 21.31
C PRO A 230 -5.70 16.26 22.67
N ILE A 231 -4.69 15.51 23.12
CA ILE A 231 -4.69 14.85 24.42
C ILE A 231 -4.73 15.89 25.54
N LEU A 232 -3.88 16.93 25.43
CA LEU A 232 -3.85 18.04 26.38
C LEU A 232 -5.19 18.82 26.39
N GLY A 233 -5.78 19.05 25.22
CA GLY A 233 -7.07 19.73 25.10
C GLY A 233 -8.24 18.97 25.74
N ILE A 234 -8.32 17.65 25.53
CA ILE A 234 -9.32 16.78 26.18
C ILE A 234 -9.13 16.80 27.71
N LEU A 235 -7.88 16.72 28.17
CA LEU A 235 -7.54 16.77 29.59
C LEU A 235 -7.99 18.10 30.23
N LEU A 236 -7.74 19.23 29.56
CA LEU A 236 -8.13 20.57 30.02
C LEU A 236 -9.64 20.75 30.11
N VAL A 237 -10.40 20.23 29.14
CA VAL A 237 -11.86 20.23 29.18
C VAL A 237 -12.37 19.37 30.34
N GLY A 238 -11.79 18.18 30.53
CA GLY A 238 -12.14 17.27 31.62
C GLY A 238 -11.83 17.84 33.01
N MET A 239 -10.65 18.43 33.20
CA MET A 239 -10.24 19.10 34.44
C MET A 239 -11.15 20.28 34.75
N HIS A 240 -11.47 21.12 33.76
CA HIS A 240 -12.33 22.27 33.97
C HIS A 240 -13.77 21.87 34.33
N LEU A 241 -14.36 20.90 33.61
CA LEU A 241 -15.68 20.36 33.95
C LEU A 241 -15.68 19.77 35.35
N SER A 242 -14.71 18.91 35.67
CA SER A 242 -14.58 18.29 36.99
C SER A 242 -14.46 19.33 38.11
N TRP A 243 -13.51 20.27 38.00
CA TRP A 243 -13.21 21.23 39.05
C TRP A 243 -14.24 22.36 39.18
N CYS A 244 -15.08 22.61 38.17
CA CYS A 244 -16.13 23.62 38.24
C CYS A 244 -17.52 23.05 38.58
N THR A 245 -17.77 21.75 38.38
CA THR A 245 -19.10 21.15 38.60
C THR A 245 -19.22 20.30 39.86
N LEU A 246 -18.13 19.71 40.35
CA LEU A 246 -18.17 18.85 41.52
C LEU A 246 -18.03 19.67 42.82
N PRO A 247 -18.83 19.37 43.85
CA PRO A 247 -18.73 20.03 45.14
C PRO A 247 -17.59 19.40 45.96
N PHE A 248 -16.37 19.93 45.81
CA PHE A 248 -15.22 19.58 46.65
C PHE A 248 -14.38 20.83 46.95
N ASP A 249 -13.63 20.81 48.06
CA ASP A 249 -12.75 21.91 48.46
C ASP A 249 -11.58 22.02 47.47
N LYS A 250 -11.56 23.12 46.70
CA LYS A 250 -10.53 23.37 45.70
C LYS A 250 -9.28 23.88 46.40
N ALA A 251 -8.15 23.26 46.14
CA ALA A 251 -6.87 23.76 46.61
C ALA A 251 -6.38 24.89 45.68
N GLU A 252 -5.73 25.91 46.25
CA GLU A 252 -5.23 27.11 45.54
C GLU A 252 -4.29 26.77 44.36
N TRP A 253 -3.57 25.65 44.44
CA TRP A 253 -2.71 25.20 43.35
C TRP A 253 -3.47 24.69 42.11
N MET A 254 -4.72 24.24 42.27
CA MET A 254 -5.52 23.67 41.17
C MET A 254 -5.97 24.75 40.19
N GLU A 255 -6.34 25.93 40.69
CA GLU A 255 -6.73 27.08 39.89
C GLU A 255 -5.54 27.63 39.10
N ASN A 256 -4.39 27.75 39.77
CA ASN A 256 -3.13 28.14 39.16
C ASN A 256 -2.65 27.13 38.10
N ALA A 257 -2.78 25.83 38.38
CA ALA A 257 -2.43 24.78 37.43
C ALA A 257 -3.33 24.81 36.18
N LEU A 258 -4.64 25.02 36.34
CA LEU A 258 -5.56 25.15 35.22
C LEU A 258 -5.23 26.37 34.35
N ALA A 259 -4.93 27.51 34.97
CA ALA A 259 -4.57 28.74 34.27
C ALA A 259 -3.29 28.56 33.46
N ILE A 260 -2.23 28.01 34.06
CA ILE A 260 -0.95 27.79 33.39
C ILE A 260 -1.09 26.82 32.22
N CYS A 261 -1.77 25.68 32.41
CA CYS A 261 -1.94 24.69 31.35
C CYS A 261 -2.80 25.21 30.18
N THR A 262 -3.83 26.03 30.47
CA THR A 262 -4.65 26.68 29.43
C THR A 262 -3.83 27.67 28.61
N CYS A 263 -3.04 28.52 29.28
CA CYS A 263 -2.16 29.48 28.60
C CYS A 263 -1.11 28.78 27.71
N ILE A 264 -0.53 27.69 28.19
CA ILE A 264 0.41 26.87 27.41
C ILE A 264 -0.27 26.27 26.18
N PHE A 265 -1.47 25.69 26.34
CA PHE A 265 -2.22 25.10 25.24
C PHE A 265 -2.60 26.13 24.17
N TYR A 266 -3.16 27.29 24.56
CA TYR A 266 -3.53 28.35 23.60
C TYR A 266 -2.31 28.98 22.93
N GLY A 267 -1.21 29.15 23.66
CA GLY A 267 0.04 29.63 23.10
C GLY A 267 0.62 28.66 22.07
N LEU A 268 0.66 27.37 22.38
CA LEU A 268 1.13 26.34 21.45
C LEU A 268 0.22 26.22 20.23
N PHE A 269 -1.10 26.28 20.41
CA PHE A 269 -2.07 26.33 19.32
C PHE A 269 -1.85 27.54 18.43
N GLY A 270 -1.65 28.74 18.98
CA GLY A 270 -1.37 29.96 18.21
C GLY A 270 -0.07 29.89 17.42
N VAL A 271 0.98 29.26 17.98
CA VAL A 271 2.24 29.00 17.25
C VAL A 271 2.01 28.02 16.10
N VAL A 272 1.27 26.94 16.34
CA VAL A 272 0.89 25.97 15.29
C VAL A 272 0.08 26.67 14.19
N ALA A 273 -0.91 27.48 14.57
CA ALA A 273 -1.80 28.18 13.66
C ALA A 273 -1.09 29.19 12.76
N THR A 274 -0.13 29.92 13.30
CA THR A 274 0.59 30.97 12.56
C THR A 274 1.76 30.42 11.74
N CYS A 275 2.45 29.40 12.26
CA CYS A 275 3.70 28.91 11.67
C CYS A 275 3.53 27.66 10.80
N PHE A 276 2.52 26.83 11.07
CA PHE A 276 2.38 25.52 10.43
C PHE A 276 1.13 25.41 9.55
N TRP A 277 0.06 26.13 9.84
CA TRP A 277 -1.14 26.11 9.00
C TRP A 277 -0.99 26.92 7.72
N ASP A 278 -1.59 26.39 6.65
CA ASP A 278 -1.52 26.96 5.32
C ASP A 278 -2.46 28.16 5.22
N GLY A 279 -1.89 29.36 5.01
CA GLY A 279 -2.65 30.61 5.01
C GLY A 279 -3.58 30.84 3.81
N ASN A 280 -3.97 29.79 3.08
CA ASN A 280 -4.94 29.84 1.98
C ASN A 280 -6.26 29.15 2.34
N ASP A 281 -6.28 28.36 3.41
CA ASP A 281 -7.48 27.64 3.82
C ASP A 281 -8.32 28.55 4.71
N LEU A 282 -9.63 28.62 4.45
CA LEU A 282 -10.59 29.38 5.27
C LEU A 282 -10.49 29.00 6.77
N PRO A 283 -10.35 27.70 7.13
CA PRO A 283 -10.07 27.30 8.51
C PRO A 283 -8.85 27.99 9.13
N ALA A 284 -7.75 28.17 8.40
CA ALA A 284 -6.52 28.76 8.95
C ALA A 284 -6.68 30.23 9.38
N TYR A 285 -7.62 30.96 8.76
CA TYR A 285 -7.97 32.33 9.19
C TYR A 285 -8.85 32.30 10.45
N MET A 286 -9.82 31.39 10.53
CA MET A 286 -10.66 31.20 11.71
C MET A 286 -9.81 30.80 12.92
N ASP A 287 -8.91 29.87 12.70
CA ASP A 287 -7.88 29.41 13.60
C ASP A 287 -7.00 30.54 14.17
N PHE A 288 -6.57 31.48 13.32
CA PHE A 288 -5.86 32.68 13.76
C PHE A 288 -6.75 33.59 14.62
N CYS A 289 -8.00 33.84 14.20
CA CYS A 289 -8.96 34.62 14.98
C CYS A 289 -9.23 33.99 16.35
N PHE A 290 -9.45 32.68 16.42
CA PHE A 290 -9.65 31.97 17.69
C PHE A 290 -8.39 31.95 18.57
N SER A 291 -7.20 31.96 17.98
CA SER A 291 -5.95 32.11 18.74
C SER A 291 -5.85 33.50 19.40
N VAL A 292 -6.27 34.55 18.68
CA VAL A 292 -6.30 35.93 19.21
C VAL A 292 -7.38 36.07 20.29
N VAL A 293 -8.60 35.60 20.01
CA VAL A 293 -9.71 35.59 20.99
C VAL A 293 -9.31 34.81 22.23
N GLY A 294 -8.66 33.64 22.08
CA GLY A 294 -8.19 32.86 23.21
C GLY A 294 -7.14 33.57 24.05
N ALA A 295 -6.20 34.29 23.45
CA ALA A 295 -5.24 35.09 24.19
C ALA A 295 -5.92 36.22 25.00
N PHE A 296 -6.92 36.89 24.41
CA PHE A 296 -7.71 37.91 25.12
C PHE A 296 -8.57 37.31 26.23
N SER A 297 -9.20 36.16 26.00
CA SER A 297 -9.98 35.43 27.02
C SER A 297 -9.11 34.98 28.18
N CYS A 298 -7.92 34.43 27.91
CA CYS A 298 -6.94 34.09 28.95
C CYS A 298 -6.53 35.30 29.77
N TRP A 299 -6.24 36.44 29.14
CA TRP A 299 -5.91 37.67 29.85
C TRP A 299 -7.08 38.14 30.74
N TYR A 300 -8.30 38.14 30.21
CA TYR A 300 -9.49 38.52 30.96
C TYR A 300 -9.74 37.62 32.18
N TRP A 301 -9.65 36.30 32.01
CA TRP A 301 -9.86 35.34 33.10
C TRP A 301 -8.75 35.42 34.16
N PHE A 302 -7.52 35.73 33.76
CA PHE A 302 -6.40 35.91 34.68
C PHE A 302 -6.53 37.22 35.48
N GLU A 303 -6.84 38.34 34.82
CA GLU A 303 -6.99 39.65 35.47
C GLU A 303 -8.14 39.68 36.47
N LYS A 304 -9.20 38.91 36.20
CA LYS A 304 -10.39 38.80 37.06
C LYS A 304 -10.32 37.65 38.07
N ASN A 305 -9.24 36.87 38.11
CA ASN A 305 -9.12 35.65 38.93
C ASN A 305 -10.36 34.73 38.80
N LEU A 306 -10.87 34.58 37.57
CA LEU A 306 -12.06 33.77 37.29
C LEU A 306 -11.75 32.27 37.24
N PHE A 307 -10.47 31.89 37.26
CA PHE A 307 -10.04 30.50 37.26
C PHE A 307 -10.52 29.77 38.52
N GLY A 308 -11.50 28.88 38.36
CA GLY A 308 -12.13 28.14 39.45
C GLY A 308 -13.56 28.59 39.78
N SER A 309 -13.97 29.80 39.39
CA SER A 309 -15.29 30.38 39.69
C SER A 309 -15.96 30.99 38.44
N PHE A 310 -15.90 30.27 37.33
CA PHE A 310 -16.48 30.72 36.06
C PHE A 310 -18.00 30.91 36.17
N SER A 311 -18.50 32.04 35.65
CA SER A 311 -19.92 32.20 35.33
C SER A 311 -20.31 31.19 34.24
N THR A 312 -21.61 30.83 34.16
CA THR A 312 -22.13 29.96 33.11
C THR A 312 -21.72 30.41 31.71
N PHE A 313 -21.65 31.73 31.48
CA PHE A 313 -21.23 32.30 30.21
C PHE A 313 -19.72 32.07 29.92
N ASP A 314 -18.87 32.29 30.91
CA ASP A 314 -17.42 32.11 30.78
C ASP A 314 -17.09 30.61 30.59
N MET A 315 -17.81 29.73 31.29
CA MET A 315 -17.66 28.28 31.18
C MET A 315 -18.00 27.80 29.76
N MET A 316 -19.11 28.28 29.19
CA MET A 316 -19.48 27.98 27.80
C MET A 316 -18.42 28.49 26.81
N THR A 317 -17.89 29.69 27.03
CA THR A 317 -16.84 30.28 26.19
C THR A 317 -15.55 29.46 26.24
N TYR A 318 -15.13 29.04 27.43
CA TYR A 318 -13.95 28.17 27.63
C TYR A 318 -14.12 26.81 26.93
N LEU A 319 -15.29 26.18 27.08
CA LEU A 319 -15.56 24.87 26.48
C LEU A 319 -15.65 24.95 24.96
N MET A 320 -16.29 25.98 24.40
CA MET A 320 -16.36 26.17 22.95
C MET A 320 -14.97 26.41 22.35
N LEU A 321 -14.17 27.27 22.97
CA LEU A 321 -12.86 27.62 22.44
C LEU A 321 -11.87 26.46 22.55
N THR A 322 -11.76 25.85 23.74
CA THR A 322 -10.87 24.70 23.98
C THR A 322 -11.33 23.49 23.18
N GLY A 323 -12.65 23.25 23.09
CA GLY A 323 -13.23 22.17 22.30
C GLY A 323 -12.96 22.33 20.80
N TYR A 324 -13.13 23.55 20.25
CA TYR A 324 -12.81 23.85 18.86
C TYR A 324 -11.33 23.60 18.56
N MET A 325 -10.42 24.15 19.37
CA MET A 325 -8.97 24.00 19.18
C MET A 325 -8.55 22.52 19.23
N THR A 326 -9.13 21.76 20.16
CA THR A 326 -8.89 20.32 20.31
C THR A 326 -9.38 19.53 19.10
N MET A 327 -10.63 19.76 18.68
CA MET A 327 -11.22 19.11 17.51
C MET A 327 -10.49 19.47 16.21
N ARG A 328 -10.02 20.71 16.08
CA ARG A 328 -9.23 21.16 14.93
C ARG A 328 -7.89 20.43 14.84
N CYS A 329 -7.16 20.36 15.95
CA CYS A 329 -5.91 19.61 16.02
C CYS A 329 -6.14 18.11 15.74
N TRP A 330 -7.20 17.53 16.30
CA TRP A 330 -7.58 16.14 16.05
C TRP A 330 -7.90 15.88 14.58
N TYR A 331 -8.72 16.74 13.95
CA TYR A 331 -9.07 16.62 12.55
C TYR A 331 -7.83 16.66 11.65
N GLU A 332 -6.87 17.55 11.89
CA GLU A 332 -5.64 17.61 11.10
C GLU A 332 -4.69 16.41 11.31
N VAL A 333 -4.75 15.75 12.47
CA VAL A 333 -4.03 14.49 12.73
C VAL A 333 -4.67 13.33 11.97
N VAL A 334 -6.00 13.28 11.94
CA VAL A 334 -6.77 12.18 11.33
C VAL A 334 -6.92 12.35 9.82
N LYS A 335 -6.81 13.57 9.29
CA LYS A 335 -6.96 13.84 7.85
C LYS A 335 -5.92 13.05 7.03
N PRO A 336 -6.35 12.16 6.11
CA PRO A 336 -5.43 11.40 5.28
C PRO A 336 -4.63 12.35 4.38
N ARG A 337 -3.31 12.36 4.52
CA ARG A 337 -2.43 13.36 3.91
C ARG A 337 -2.28 13.26 2.38
N HIS A 338 -2.74 12.18 1.75
CA HIS A 338 -2.43 11.90 0.34
C HIS A 338 -3.63 11.32 -0.41
N HIS A 339 -4.53 12.20 -0.84
CA HIS A 339 -5.75 11.85 -1.60
C HIS A 339 -5.74 12.42 -3.04
N SER A 340 -4.68 13.12 -3.49
CA SER A 340 -4.78 13.88 -4.75
C SER A 340 -4.46 13.10 -6.01
N PHE A 341 -3.52 12.15 -5.99
CA PHE A 341 -3.13 11.41 -7.19
C PHE A 341 -4.10 10.25 -7.49
N ARG A 342 -4.40 9.43 -6.47
CA ARG A 342 -5.32 8.28 -6.55
C ARG A 342 -6.70 8.66 -7.08
N THR A 343 -7.31 9.72 -6.53
CA THR A 343 -8.66 10.16 -6.94
C THR A 343 -8.70 10.76 -8.33
N GLU A 344 -7.59 11.33 -8.81
CA GLU A 344 -7.54 11.91 -10.15
C GLU A 344 -7.29 10.82 -11.21
N MET A 345 -6.44 9.82 -10.93
CA MET A 345 -6.32 8.60 -11.73
C MET A 345 -7.69 7.94 -11.92
N LEU A 346 -8.42 7.69 -10.83
CA LEU A 346 -9.76 7.09 -10.86
C LEU A 346 -10.79 7.92 -11.65
N ARG A 347 -10.63 9.25 -11.72
CA ARG A 347 -11.53 10.14 -12.48
C ARG A 347 -11.17 10.25 -13.95
N SER A 348 -9.92 10.00 -14.33
CA SER A 348 -9.44 10.13 -15.70
C SER A 348 -9.93 9.03 -16.63
N GLY A 349 -10.47 7.92 -16.09
CA GLY A 349 -10.96 6.78 -16.87
C GLY A 349 -9.86 5.94 -17.53
N ILE A 350 -8.59 6.33 -17.39
CA ILE A 350 -7.43 5.53 -17.82
C ILE A 350 -7.07 4.58 -16.68
N ASN A 351 -7.79 3.46 -16.62
CA ASN A 351 -7.70 2.44 -15.57
C ASN A 351 -6.62 1.38 -15.85
N THR A 352 -5.49 1.77 -16.43
CA THR A 352 -4.51 0.83 -16.97
C THR A 352 -3.21 0.91 -16.20
N VAL A 353 -2.67 -0.24 -15.81
CA VAL A 353 -1.32 -0.32 -15.24
C VAL A 353 -0.30 0.07 -16.32
N ASP A 354 0.56 1.04 -16.02
CA ASP A 354 1.59 1.55 -16.93
C ASP A 354 2.70 0.52 -17.18
N LYS A 355 3.14 -0.12 -16.08
CA LYS A 355 4.20 -1.12 -16.09
C LYS A 355 3.97 -2.18 -15.02
N MET A 356 4.13 -3.44 -15.41
CA MET A 356 4.10 -4.59 -14.50
C MET A 356 5.50 -5.23 -14.41
N GLU A 357 5.99 -5.42 -13.20
CA GLU A 357 7.18 -6.21 -12.90
C GLU A 357 6.76 -7.55 -12.28
N PHE A 358 6.96 -8.62 -13.03
CA PHE A 358 6.65 -9.98 -12.62
C PHE A 358 7.91 -10.66 -12.11
N VAL A 359 7.94 -10.94 -10.81
CA VAL A 359 9.07 -11.59 -10.14
C VAL A 359 8.62 -12.97 -9.65
N TRP A 360 9.29 -14.01 -10.12
CA TRP A 360 9.02 -15.37 -9.67
C TRP A 360 10.26 -15.98 -9.02
N VAL A 361 10.12 -16.45 -7.78
CA VAL A 361 11.17 -17.14 -7.04
C VAL A 361 10.74 -18.57 -6.78
N THR A 362 11.53 -19.56 -7.18
CA THR A 362 11.18 -20.97 -6.97
C THR A 362 12.37 -21.84 -6.65
N ARG A 363 12.12 -22.86 -5.81
CA ARG A 363 13.10 -23.90 -5.44
C ARG A 363 13.04 -25.13 -6.34
N SER A 364 12.18 -25.13 -7.37
CA SER A 364 11.95 -26.28 -8.26
C SER A 364 12.15 -25.85 -9.70
N ALA A 365 13.20 -26.36 -10.33
CA ALA A 365 13.47 -26.19 -11.76
C ALA A 365 12.41 -26.89 -12.61
N LYS A 366 11.90 -28.04 -12.13
CA LYS A 366 10.78 -28.76 -12.77
C LYS A 366 9.51 -27.90 -12.82
N LEU A 367 9.23 -27.14 -11.78
CA LEU A 367 8.07 -26.23 -11.78
C LEU A 367 8.20 -25.17 -12.88
N VAL A 368 9.41 -24.63 -13.07
CA VAL A 368 9.68 -23.64 -14.13
C VAL A 368 9.50 -24.27 -15.51
N SER A 369 10.05 -25.46 -15.76
CA SER A 369 9.94 -26.09 -17.09
C SER A 369 8.49 -26.32 -17.55
N GLU A 370 7.55 -26.46 -16.61
CA GLU A 370 6.12 -26.69 -16.91
C GLU A 370 5.34 -25.38 -17.16
N ILE A 371 5.59 -24.32 -16.38
CA ILE A 371 4.81 -23.05 -16.47
C ILE A 371 5.41 -22.08 -17.50
N MET A 372 6.74 -22.11 -17.64
CA MET A 372 7.46 -21.11 -18.42
C MET A 372 7.14 -21.11 -19.92
N PRO A 373 6.83 -22.23 -20.58
CA PRO A 373 6.35 -22.20 -21.97
C PRO A 373 5.15 -21.27 -22.18
N ASP A 374 4.20 -21.23 -21.23
CA ASP A 374 3.05 -20.33 -21.29
C ASP A 374 3.47 -18.86 -21.14
N ILE A 375 4.38 -18.57 -20.20
CA ILE A 375 4.91 -17.21 -19.96
C ILE A 375 5.71 -16.72 -21.17
N ASN A 376 6.55 -17.58 -21.74
CA ASN A 376 7.32 -17.29 -22.97
C ASN A 376 6.38 -16.95 -24.11
N ARG A 377 5.33 -17.76 -24.34
CA ARG A 377 4.34 -17.49 -25.38
C ARG A 377 3.63 -16.13 -25.19
N ILE A 378 3.28 -15.79 -23.95
CA ILE A 378 2.66 -14.49 -23.62
C ILE A 378 3.63 -13.35 -23.95
N TYR A 379 4.89 -13.47 -23.55
CA TYR A 379 5.90 -12.45 -23.79
C TYR A 379 6.24 -12.32 -25.28
N ASP A 380 6.42 -13.43 -26.00
CA ASP A 380 6.71 -13.44 -27.42
C ASP A 380 5.56 -12.80 -28.23
N THR A 381 4.31 -13.08 -27.86
CA THR A 381 3.13 -12.42 -28.47
C THR A 381 3.13 -10.90 -28.23
N LEU A 382 3.57 -10.47 -27.04
CA LEU A 382 3.70 -9.05 -26.72
C LEU A 382 4.81 -8.40 -27.55
N VAL A 383 5.98 -9.04 -27.65
CA VAL A 383 7.13 -8.54 -28.42
C VAL A 383 6.80 -8.50 -29.92
N GLU A 384 6.12 -9.50 -30.46
CA GLU A 384 5.70 -9.53 -31.87
C GLU A 384 4.80 -8.33 -32.21
N LYS A 385 3.85 -7.99 -31.33
CA LYS A 385 2.87 -6.91 -31.57
C LYS A 385 3.37 -5.52 -31.21
N TRP A 386 4.13 -5.38 -30.13
CA TRP A 386 4.56 -4.08 -29.60
C TRP A 386 6.00 -3.72 -29.97
N GLY A 387 6.81 -4.70 -30.35
CA GLY A 387 8.26 -4.57 -30.49
C GLY A 387 8.95 -4.63 -29.13
N GLU A 388 10.20 -5.11 -29.13
CA GLU A 388 10.98 -5.39 -27.93
C GLU A 388 11.14 -4.17 -27.01
N ALA A 389 11.46 -3.00 -27.58
CA ALA A 389 11.66 -1.77 -26.81
C ALA A 389 10.39 -1.26 -26.11
N HIS A 390 9.21 -1.46 -26.71
CA HIS A 390 7.94 -1.08 -26.07
C HIS A 390 7.47 -2.13 -25.07
N ALA A 391 7.64 -3.42 -25.39
CA ALA A 391 7.33 -4.52 -24.49
C ALA A 391 8.09 -4.40 -23.16
N ALA A 392 9.40 -4.11 -23.21
CA ALA A 392 10.24 -3.91 -22.02
C ALA A 392 9.83 -2.69 -21.15
N ARG A 393 9.06 -1.74 -21.72
CA ARG A 393 8.55 -0.58 -20.96
C ARG A 393 7.26 -0.87 -20.19
N VAL A 394 6.48 -1.86 -20.62
CA VAL A 394 5.18 -2.21 -20.02
C VAL A 394 5.23 -3.50 -19.20
N LEU A 395 6.21 -4.36 -19.45
CA LEU A 395 6.36 -5.64 -18.77
C LEU A 395 7.84 -5.98 -18.57
N ASP A 396 8.21 -6.25 -17.31
CA ASP A 396 9.51 -6.77 -16.93
C ASP A 396 9.30 -8.11 -16.20
N ILE A 397 10.00 -9.16 -16.63
CA ILE A 397 9.86 -10.51 -16.06
C ILE A 397 11.21 -10.88 -15.43
N LYS A 398 11.21 -11.37 -14.19
CA LYS A 398 12.43 -11.83 -13.50
C LYS A 398 12.16 -13.17 -12.86
N VAL A 399 12.86 -14.20 -13.29
CA VAL A 399 12.71 -15.57 -12.78
C VAL A 399 13.96 -15.99 -12.05
N PHE A 400 13.81 -16.30 -10.76
CA PHE A 400 14.85 -16.74 -9.86
C PHE A 400 14.67 -18.21 -9.51
N VAL A 401 15.66 -19.03 -9.89
CA VAL A 401 15.65 -20.47 -9.63
C VAL A 401 16.72 -20.82 -8.60
N THR A 402 16.29 -21.35 -7.46
CA THR A 402 17.15 -21.75 -6.33
C THR A 402 17.09 -23.25 -6.06
N ASP A 403 16.88 -24.06 -7.09
CA ASP A 403 16.86 -25.52 -6.97
C ASP A 403 18.25 -26.04 -6.59
N LYS A 404 18.29 -27.06 -5.73
CA LYS A 404 19.53 -27.69 -5.26
C LYS A 404 20.02 -28.76 -6.25
N ASP A 405 19.14 -29.31 -7.08
CA ASP A 405 19.50 -30.31 -8.08
C ASP A 405 20.20 -29.64 -9.27
N ALA A 406 21.52 -29.80 -9.35
CA ALA A 406 22.35 -29.24 -10.40
C ALA A 406 21.99 -29.79 -11.80
N ASP A 407 21.55 -31.06 -11.90
CA ASP A 407 21.18 -31.68 -13.16
C ASP A 407 19.82 -31.17 -13.66
N ALA A 408 18.87 -30.94 -12.75
CA ALA A 408 17.61 -30.29 -13.09
C ALA A 408 17.82 -28.85 -13.55
N VAL A 409 18.69 -28.10 -12.87
CA VAL A 409 19.05 -26.72 -13.27
C VAL A 409 19.74 -26.69 -14.63
N ARG A 410 20.67 -27.62 -14.90
CA ARG A 410 21.34 -27.73 -16.20
C ARG A 410 20.35 -28.00 -17.33
N ARG A 411 19.46 -28.98 -17.17
CA ARG A 411 18.42 -29.29 -18.15
C ARG A 411 17.46 -28.12 -18.40
N LEU A 412 17.09 -27.41 -17.34
CA LEU A 412 16.27 -26.19 -17.46
C LEU A 412 17.02 -25.10 -18.23
N ARG A 413 18.32 -24.94 -18.01
CA ARG A 413 19.13 -23.97 -18.74
C ARG A 413 19.17 -24.27 -20.24
N GLU A 414 19.44 -25.53 -20.60
CA GLU A 414 19.48 -25.98 -21.99
C GLU A 414 18.13 -25.81 -22.70
N SER A 415 17.02 -26.10 -22.02
CA SER A 415 15.69 -25.94 -22.60
C SER A 415 15.27 -24.48 -22.79
N MET A 416 15.78 -23.57 -21.97
CA MET A 416 15.43 -22.15 -22.00
C MET A 416 16.38 -21.30 -22.86
N GLU A 417 17.54 -21.83 -23.26
CA GLU A 417 18.60 -21.08 -23.96
C GLU A 417 18.12 -20.35 -25.23
N ASN A 418 17.18 -20.95 -25.95
CA ASN A 418 16.66 -20.39 -27.19
C ASN A 418 15.58 -19.31 -27.00
N THR A 419 15.06 -19.13 -25.79
CA THR A 419 13.97 -18.20 -25.50
C THR A 419 14.45 -16.75 -25.42
N ASN A 420 13.61 -15.80 -25.82
CA ASN A 420 13.94 -14.37 -25.77
C ASN A 420 14.18 -13.90 -24.33
N LEU A 421 13.38 -14.39 -23.38
CA LEU A 421 13.54 -14.07 -21.96
C LEU A 421 14.90 -14.52 -21.41
N TYR A 422 15.40 -15.69 -21.82
CA TYR A 422 16.72 -16.16 -21.40
C TYR A 422 17.85 -15.30 -21.97
N LYS A 423 17.79 -15.00 -23.28
CA LYS A 423 18.80 -14.17 -23.96
C LYS A 423 18.88 -12.76 -23.38
N ASN A 424 17.75 -12.20 -22.94
CA ASN A 424 17.66 -10.88 -22.33
C ASN A 424 18.04 -10.87 -20.84
N GLY A 425 18.51 -12.00 -20.29
CA GLY A 425 19.03 -12.07 -18.92
C GLY A 425 17.95 -12.07 -17.83
N HIS A 426 16.69 -12.36 -18.18
CA HIS A 426 15.58 -12.38 -17.22
C HIS A 426 15.59 -13.61 -16.29
N TYR A 427 16.48 -14.58 -16.52
CA TYR A 427 16.68 -15.74 -15.66
C TYR A 427 17.91 -15.56 -14.79
N THR A 428 17.75 -15.77 -13.49
CA THR A 428 18.86 -15.80 -12.54
C THR A 428 18.82 -17.10 -11.76
N PHE A 429 19.91 -17.87 -11.83
CA PHE A 429 20.08 -19.10 -11.04
C PHE A 429 20.75 -18.72 -9.71
N GLY A 430 19.94 -18.40 -8.71
CA GLY A 430 20.42 -17.90 -7.44
C GLY A 430 19.31 -17.26 -6.62
N ARG A 431 19.60 -17.02 -5.33
CA ARG A 431 18.65 -16.34 -4.45
C ARG A 431 18.62 -14.85 -4.81
N PRO A 432 17.43 -14.25 -5.02
CA PRO A 432 17.34 -12.82 -5.28
C PRO A 432 17.63 -12.00 -4.02
N ASP A 433 18.17 -10.81 -4.23
CA ASP A 433 18.09 -9.73 -3.24
C ASP A 433 16.78 -8.97 -3.47
N LEU A 434 15.73 -9.38 -2.78
CA LEU A 434 14.40 -8.77 -2.92
C LEU A 434 14.35 -7.33 -2.42
N LEU A 435 15.20 -6.97 -1.45
CA LEU A 435 15.30 -5.59 -0.99
C LEU A 435 15.81 -4.71 -2.14
N LYS A 436 16.87 -5.15 -2.80
CA LYS A 436 17.41 -4.43 -3.96
C LYS A 436 16.39 -4.32 -5.10
N VAL A 437 15.60 -5.36 -5.37
CA VAL A 437 14.52 -5.28 -6.39
C VAL A 437 13.50 -4.18 -6.05
N ILE A 438 13.10 -4.07 -4.77
CA ILE A 438 12.15 -3.05 -4.30
C ILE A 438 12.77 -1.65 -4.33
N GLU A 439 14.03 -1.52 -3.91
CA GLU A 439 14.78 -0.26 -3.92
C GLU A 439 15.03 0.24 -5.35
N ASP A 440 15.51 -0.63 -6.24
CA ASP A 440 15.75 -0.32 -7.65
C ASP A 440 14.45 0.12 -8.34
N HIS A 441 13.32 -0.54 -8.05
CA HIS A 441 12.01 -0.12 -8.56
C HIS A 441 11.62 1.27 -8.05
N THR A 442 11.79 1.51 -6.74
CA THR A 442 11.50 2.80 -6.11
C THR A 442 12.35 3.92 -6.69
N LEU A 443 13.64 3.66 -6.91
CA LEU A 443 14.56 4.60 -7.56
C LEU A 443 14.17 4.85 -9.02
N ASP A 444 13.83 3.81 -9.78
CA ASP A 444 13.42 3.95 -11.18
C ASP A 444 12.16 4.81 -11.31
N CYS A 445 11.15 4.49 -10.51
CA CYS A 445 9.91 5.27 -10.43
C CYS A 445 10.18 6.71 -10.00
N SER A 446 10.98 6.92 -8.95
CA SER A 446 11.22 8.26 -8.42
C SER A 446 12.08 9.15 -9.33
N THR A 447 12.93 8.55 -10.16
CA THR A 447 13.82 9.28 -11.08
C THR A 447 13.15 9.57 -12.42
N LYS A 448 12.43 8.59 -12.98
CA LYS A 448 11.75 8.72 -14.29
C LYS A 448 10.39 9.39 -14.19
N LEU A 449 9.68 9.19 -13.09
CA LEU A 449 8.30 9.65 -12.92
C LEU A 449 8.26 10.75 -11.87
N ARG A 450 7.35 11.73 -12.09
CA ARG A 450 7.16 12.82 -11.14
C ARG A 450 6.38 12.38 -9.92
N ASN A 451 5.32 11.60 -10.12
CA ASN A 451 4.57 10.94 -9.07
C ASN A 451 4.14 9.56 -9.57
N SER A 452 4.25 8.54 -8.73
CA SER A 452 3.79 7.19 -9.08
C SER A 452 3.33 6.43 -7.85
N TYR A 453 2.37 5.53 -8.08
CA TYR A 453 1.79 4.66 -7.08
C TYR A 453 2.00 3.22 -7.52
N THR A 454 2.72 2.43 -6.70
CA THR A 454 3.01 1.02 -6.98
C THR A 454 2.27 0.10 -6.02
N LEU A 455 1.66 -0.94 -6.57
CA LEU A 455 1.22 -2.10 -5.81
C LEU A 455 2.36 -3.12 -5.72
N LEU A 456 2.82 -3.42 -4.51
CA LEU A 456 3.68 -4.55 -4.22
C LEU A 456 2.81 -5.73 -3.78
N ALA A 457 2.49 -6.61 -4.73
CA ALA A 457 1.69 -7.80 -4.51
C ALA A 457 2.60 -9.00 -4.25
N PHE A 458 2.36 -9.75 -3.18
CA PHE A 458 3.12 -10.97 -2.87
C PHE A 458 2.23 -12.17 -2.61
N CYS A 459 2.60 -13.32 -3.15
CA CYS A 459 1.99 -14.60 -2.77
C CYS A 459 3.05 -15.68 -2.51
N GLY A 460 2.97 -16.31 -1.34
CA GLY A 460 3.96 -17.29 -0.91
C GLY A 460 3.85 -17.65 0.58
N SER A 461 4.99 -17.91 1.22
CA SER A 461 5.02 -18.30 2.62
C SER A 461 4.77 -17.10 3.57
N PRO A 462 4.11 -17.30 4.72
CA PRO A 462 3.90 -16.22 5.70
C PRO A 462 5.20 -15.58 6.20
N GLN A 463 6.26 -16.38 6.35
CA GLN A 463 7.56 -15.90 6.80
C GLN A 463 8.18 -14.93 5.79
N LEU A 464 8.16 -15.28 4.50
CA LEU A 464 8.69 -14.42 3.44
C LEU A 464 7.82 -13.18 3.25
N SER A 465 6.49 -13.29 3.42
CA SER A 465 5.60 -12.13 3.41
C SER A 465 5.99 -11.10 4.48
N HIS A 466 6.25 -11.54 5.71
CA HIS A 466 6.70 -10.64 6.78
C HIS A 466 8.05 -9.99 6.48
N GLU A 467 8.97 -10.73 5.85
CA GLU A 467 10.28 -10.21 5.47
C GLU A 467 10.15 -9.14 4.36
N ILE A 468 9.36 -9.39 3.31
CA ILE A 468 9.09 -8.42 2.25
C ILE A 468 8.39 -7.18 2.81
N HIS A 469 7.45 -7.34 3.73
CA HIS A 469 6.82 -6.19 4.39
C HIS A 469 7.83 -5.33 5.15
N ARG A 470 8.79 -5.94 5.85
CA ARG A 470 9.88 -5.19 6.52
C ARG A 470 10.80 -4.50 5.51
N MET A 471 11.14 -5.16 4.41
CA MET A 471 11.93 -4.57 3.32
C MET A 471 11.21 -3.34 2.73
N LYS A 472 9.90 -3.43 2.50
CA LYS A 472 9.06 -2.32 2.06
C LYS A 472 9.08 -1.14 3.04
N ILE A 473 8.91 -1.41 4.34
CA ILE A 473 8.98 -0.36 5.38
C ILE A 473 10.36 0.31 5.37
N SER A 474 11.44 -0.47 5.27
CA SER A 474 12.80 0.05 5.17
C SER A 474 12.98 0.95 3.95
N ASN A 475 12.49 0.52 2.79
CA ASN A 475 12.51 1.30 1.56
C ASN A 475 11.72 2.62 1.69
N ASP A 476 10.53 2.59 2.30
CA ASP A 476 9.74 3.81 2.54
C ASP A 476 10.46 4.81 3.45
N ILE A 477 11.16 4.31 4.48
CA ILE A 477 11.99 5.16 5.36
C ILE A 477 13.15 5.77 4.57
N SER A 478 13.86 4.97 3.78
CA SER A 478 14.94 5.43 2.90
C SER A 478 14.47 6.49 1.90
N ALA A 479 13.33 6.27 1.25
CA ALA A 479 12.69 7.24 0.34
C ALA A 479 12.30 8.53 1.07
N ALA A 480 11.78 8.43 2.30
CA ALA A 480 11.43 9.59 3.11
C ALA A 480 12.65 10.42 3.54
N ILE A 481 13.75 9.77 3.93
CA ILE A 481 15.00 10.41 4.36
C ILE A 481 15.69 11.11 3.18
N THR A 482 15.73 10.47 2.02
CA THR A 482 16.31 11.04 0.78
C THR A 482 15.47 12.16 0.19
N GLY A 483 14.26 12.40 0.72
CA GLY A 483 13.34 13.43 0.25
C GLY A 483 12.54 13.01 -0.99
N ASN A 484 12.61 11.74 -1.36
CA ASN A 484 11.95 11.18 -2.53
C ASN A 484 10.50 10.78 -2.22
N LYS A 485 9.63 11.79 -2.02
CA LYS A 485 8.21 11.60 -1.67
C LYS A 485 7.29 11.41 -2.87
N ASN A 486 7.87 11.36 -4.05
CA ASN A 486 7.19 11.30 -5.33
C ASN A 486 6.64 9.88 -5.61
N HIS A 487 7.28 8.86 -5.03
CA HIS A 487 6.83 7.48 -5.16
C HIS A 487 6.17 7.00 -3.87
N GLN A 488 5.06 6.29 -3.99
CA GLN A 488 4.44 5.57 -2.87
C GLN A 488 4.15 4.14 -3.28
N MET A 489 4.34 3.23 -2.32
CA MET A 489 4.15 1.80 -2.51
C MET A 489 3.16 1.26 -1.48
N GLU A 490 2.20 0.46 -1.94
CA GLU A 490 1.26 -0.28 -1.10
C GLU A 490 1.62 -1.76 -1.11
N TYR A 491 1.59 -2.42 0.04
CA TYR A 491 1.92 -3.83 0.14
C TYR A 491 0.66 -4.66 0.40
N VAL A 492 0.42 -5.65 -0.46
CA VAL A 492 -0.64 -6.64 -0.27
C VAL A 492 -0.04 -8.03 -0.38
N SER A 493 -0.41 -8.91 0.56
CA SER A 493 0.06 -10.28 0.55
C SER A 493 -1.04 -11.28 0.77
N GLU A 494 -1.01 -12.36 -0.01
CA GLU A 494 -1.80 -13.55 0.23
C GLU A 494 -0.88 -14.71 0.63
N SER A 495 -1.25 -15.46 1.66
CA SER A 495 -0.45 -16.58 2.15
C SER A 495 -1.36 -17.74 2.54
N TYR A 496 -1.46 -18.72 1.65
CA TYR A 496 -2.21 -19.96 1.85
C TYR A 496 -1.26 -21.03 2.39
N GLY A 497 -0.87 -20.91 3.67
CA GLY A 497 0.03 -21.86 4.31
C GLY A 497 -0.13 -21.85 5.82
N GLY A 498 -0.40 -23.01 6.41
CA GLY A 498 -0.56 -23.17 7.84
C GLY A 498 0.68 -22.73 8.61
N TYR A 499 0.47 -21.96 9.69
CA TYR A 499 1.53 -21.57 10.61
C TYR A 499 2.08 -22.83 11.29
N LYS A 500 3.29 -23.27 10.95
CA LYS A 500 3.99 -24.24 11.82
C LYS A 500 4.37 -23.49 13.09
N SER A 501 3.59 -23.69 14.15
CA SER A 501 3.97 -23.26 15.50
C SER A 501 5.40 -23.74 15.74
N GLN A 502 6.31 -22.80 16.03
CA GLN A 502 7.63 -23.17 16.52
C GLN A 502 7.39 -23.92 17.83
N SER A 503 7.51 -25.24 17.81
CA SER A 503 7.64 -26.03 19.03
C SER A 503 8.85 -25.47 19.76
N GLY A 504 8.60 -24.65 20.78
CA GLY A 504 9.63 -24.07 21.61
C GLY A 504 10.55 -25.19 22.09
N LYS A 505 11.84 -25.06 21.78
CA LYS A 505 12.86 -25.75 22.56
C LYS A 505 12.62 -25.34 24.01
N LYS A 506 12.16 -26.28 24.83
CA LYS A 506 12.16 -26.12 26.29
C LYS A 506 13.62 -25.96 26.69
N THR A 507 14.04 -24.73 26.92
CA THR A 507 15.22 -24.44 27.73
C THR A 507 14.82 -24.76 29.17
N GLU A 508 15.47 -25.74 29.77
CA GLU A 508 15.31 -26.05 31.20
C GLU A 508 15.64 -24.79 32.03
N PRO A 509 14.80 -24.44 33.02
CA PRO A 509 15.13 -23.35 33.93
C PRO A 509 16.20 -23.82 34.92
N GLN A 510 17.36 -23.17 34.88
CA GLN A 510 18.33 -23.25 35.97
C GLN A 510 17.72 -22.63 37.24
N ASN A 511 17.72 -23.42 38.31
CA ASN A 511 17.38 -23.07 39.68
C ASN A 511 18.10 -21.79 40.13
N VAL A 512 17.35 -20.75 40.50
CA VAL A 512 17.74 -19.84 41.58
C VAL A 512 16.50 -19.47 42.38
N GLY A 513 16.43 -20.00 43.61
CA GLY A 513 16.06 -19.30 44.85
C GLY A 513 14.65 -18.74 44.99
N ASP A 514 13.86 -19.43 45.81
CA ASP A 514 12.64 -18.95 46.47
C ASP A 514 12.76 -17.57 47.15
N ALA A 515 11.74 -16.74 46.95
CA ALA A 515 11.19 -15.87 48.00
C ALA A 515 9.72 -15.52 47.69
N THR A 516 8.82 -16.29 48.32
CA THR A 516 7.52 -15.91 48.91
C THR A 516 6.48 -15.12 48.10
N ASN A 517 5.38 -15.86 47.87
CA ASN A 517 3.99 -15.45 47.62
C ASN A 517 3.49 -14.23 48.43
N GLU A 518 2.63 -13.39 47.84
CA GLU A 518 1.17 -13.44 48.06
C GLU A 518 0.40 -12.40 47.22
N GLU A 519 -0.79 -12.82 46.75
CA GLU A 519 -1.96 -12.06 46.26
C GLU A 519 -1.84 -11.27 44.93
N ALA A 520 -2.27 -11.80 43.78
CA ALA A 520 -3.62 -12.14 43.31
C ALA A 520 -4.49 -10.93 42.87
N SER A 521 -4.75 -10.93 41.55
CA SER A 521 -5.93 -10.38 40.85
C SER A 521 -6.15 -8.87 40.83
N VAL A 522 -6.29 -8.32 39.61
CA VAL A 522 -7.42 -7.48 39.14
C VAL A 522 -7.03 -6.74 37.84
N MET A 523 -7.82 -6.99 36.79
CA MET A 523 -8.03 -6.23 35.54
C MET A 523 -6.91 -6.11 34.50
N THR A 524 -6.90 -7.07 33.58
CA THR A 524 -6.61 -6.86 32.16
C THR A 524 -7.90 -6.49 31.41
N GLU A 525 -8.03 -5.25 30.93
CA GLU A 525 -8.94 -4.90 29.83
C GLU A 525 -8.60 -3.50 29.30
N THR A 526 -8.01 -3.39 28.09
CA THR A 526 -8.53 -2.59 26.95
C THR A 526 -7.51 -2.41 25.81
N THR A 527 -8.07 -2.32 24.59
CA THR A 527 -7.48 -1.92 23.30
C THR A 527 -6.80 -3.00 22.42
N ALA A 528 -7.58 -3.99 22.02
CA ALA A 528 -7.37 -4.71 20.76
C ALA A 528 -7.99 -3.92 19.57
N SER A 529 -7.23 -3.77 18.49
CA SER A 529 -7.67 -3.24 17.19
C SER A 529 -8.70 -4.17 16.50
N PRO A 530 -9.67 -3.68 15.68
CA PRO A 530 -10.83 -4.47 15.25
C PRO A 530 -10.57 -5.56 14.19
N TRP A 531 -9.35 -5.70 13.66
CA TRP A 531 -9.07 -6.55 12.50
C TRP A 531 -8.25 -7.79 12.86
N ARG A 532 -8.77 -8.62 13.77
CA ARG A 532 -8.30 -10.02 13.95
C ARG A 532 -9.44 -10.93 14.35
N ARG A 533 -10.08 -11.56 13.35
CA ARG A 533 -10.80 -12.82 13.53
C ARG A 533 -10.35 -13.79 12.44
N THR A 534 -9.20 -14.42 12.64
CA THR A 534 -8.95 -15.73 12.05
C THR A 534 -9.68 -16.75 12.93
N LYS A 535 -10.88 -17.17 12.51
CA LYS A 535 -11.51 -18.37 13.07
C LYS A 535 -10.65 -19.57 12.72
N ARG A 536 -10.34 -20.36 13.73
CA ARG A 536 -9.76 -21.71 13.62
C ARG A 536 -10.80 -22.56 12.88
N TYR A 537 -10.48 -23.06 11.69
CA TYR A 537 -11.34 -23.99 10.97
C TYR A 537 -11.15 -25.38 11.58
N ASP A 538 -12.09 -25.80 12.42
CA ASP A 538 -12.29 -27.21 12.75
C ASP A 538 -13.03 -27.89 11.59
N SER A 539 -12.55 -29.06 11.20
CA SER A 539 -12.89 -29.78 9.97
C SER A 539 -14.19 -30.57 10.05
N THR A 540 -15.24 -30.02 10.65
CA THR A 540 -16.58 -30.65 10.71
C THR A 540 -17.66 -29.59 10.85
N VAL A 541 -18.25 -29.13 9.73
CA VAL A 541 -19.52 -28.39 9.74
C VAL A 541 -20.42 -29.00 8.66
N SER A 542 -21.60 -29.48 9.08
CA SER A 542 -22.64 -30.09 8.25
C SER A 542 -23.39 -29.04 7.41
N ALA A 543 -24.05 -29.47 6.34
CA ALA A 543 -24.68 -28.63 5.33
C ALA A 543 -25.96 -27.87 5.76
N ASP A 544 -26.34 -27.92 7.04
CA ASP A 544 -27.64 -27.40 7.50
C ASP A 544 -27.59 -25.97 8.11
N ASP A 545 -26.41 -25.36 8.26
CA ASP A 545 -26.24 -24.08 8.99
C ASP A 545 -26.37 -22.80 8.12
N TRP A 546 -26.77 -22.89 6.84
CA TRP A 546 -26.66 -21.76 5.89
C TRP A 546 -27.97 -21.20 5.33
N GLN A 547 -29.10 -21.35 6.03
CA GLN A 547 -30.39 -20.82 5.55
C GLN A 547 -30.72 -19.37 5.96
N ASP A 548 -29.89 -18.69 6.76
CA ASP A 548 -30.31 -17.43 7.40
C ASP A 548 -29.73 -16.13 6.81
N GLU A 549 -28.89 -16.14 5.77
CA GLU A 549 -28.32 -14.93 5.16
C GLU A 549 -28.56 -14.84 3.63
N ALA A 550 -29.82 -14.75 3.20
CA ALA A 550 -30.18 -14.41 1.83
C ALA A 550 -31.18 -13.24 1.78
N ASP A 551 -30.87 -12.21 1.00
CA ASP A 551 -31.68 -11.01 0.77
C ASP A 551 -33.06 -11.35 0.17
N GLU A 552 -34.10 -10.60 0.57
CA GLU A 552 -35.52 -10.82 0.21
C GLU A 552 -35.80 -10.89 -1.31
N GLU A 553 -34.97 -10.24 -2.13
CA GLU A 553 -35.08 -10.26 -3.59
C GLU A 553 -34.66 -11.62 -4.19
N THR A 554 -33.83 -12.38 -3.49
CA THR A 554 -33.42 -13.74 -3.88
C THR A 554 -34.46 -14.78 -3.47
N LYS A 555 -35.24 -14.51 -2.41
CA LYS A 555 -36.32 -15.40 -1.95
C LYS A 555 -37.52 -15.38 -2.87
N SER A 556 -37.87 -14.22 -3.45
CA SER A 556 -38.99 -14.13 -4.41
C SER A 556 -38.70 -14.83 -5.74
N MET A 557 -37.44 -14.82 -6.20
CA MET A 557 -37.04 -15.55 -7.42
C MET A 557 -36.95 -17.08 -7.22
N LEU A 558 -36.94 -17.57 -5.98
CA LEU A 558 -36.96 -19.00 -5.65
C LEU A 558 -38.39 -19.56 -5.47
N GLU A 559 -39.40 -18.71 -5.28
CA GLU A 559 -40.80 -19.12 -5.15
C GLU A 559 -41.52 -19.28 -6.51
N GLU A 560 -41.06 -18.60 -7.57
CA GLU A 560 -41.51 -18.86 -8.95
C GLU A 560 -40.65 -19.96 -9.56
N GLY A 561 -41.07 -21.22 -9.39
CA GLY A 561 -40.32 -22.44 -9.75
C GLY A 561 -40.03 -22.66 -11.24
N ASP A 562 -39.27 -21.76 -11.87
CA ASP A 562 -38.66 -21.95 -13.17
C ASP A 562 -37.14 -21.73 -13.05
N ILE A 563 -36.38 -22.78 -13.40
CA ILE A 563 -34.90 -22.89 -13.48
C ILE A 563 -34.23 -23.58 -12.27
N ASP A 564 -34.00 -24.89 -12.43
CA ASP A 564 -33.06 -25.67 -11.62
C ASP A 564 -31.59 -25.25 -11.96
N PRO A 565 -30.79 -24.72 -11.01
CA PRO A 565 -29.41 -24.32 -11.28
C PRO A 565 -28.42 -25.49 -11.41
N ARG A 566 -28.86 -26.74 -11.25
CA ARG A 566 -27.96 -27.91 -11.06
C ARG A 566 -27.82 -28.84 -12.26
N LEU A 567 -28.35 -28.52 -13.43
CA LEU A 567 -28.40 -29.47 -14.54
C LEU A 567 -28.04 -28.81 -15.87
N PHE A 568 -26.77 -28.91 -16.28
CA PHE A 568 -26.42 -28.99 -17.71
C PHE A 568 -25.19 -29.86 -17.92
N GLU A 569 -25.31 -30.80 -18.85
CA GLU A 569 -24.26 -31.67 -19.39
C GLU A 569 -23.09 -30.87 -19.98
N ILE A 570 -21.84 -31.20 -19.60
CA ILE A 570 -20.62 -31.13 -20.43
C ILE A 570 -19.68 -32.28 -20.05
#